data_AF-A0A9E5E0S8-F1
#
_entry.id   AF-A0A9E5E0S8-F1
#
_cell.length_a   1.000
_cell.length_b   1.000
_cell.length_c   1.000
_cell.angle_alpha   90.00
_cell.angle_beta   90.00
_cell.angle_gamma   90.00
#
_symmetry.space_group_name_H-M   'P 1'
#
loop_
_entity.id
_entity.type
_entity.pdbx_description
1 polymer ?
#
loop_
_entity_poly.entity_id
_entity_poly.type
_entity_poly.pdbx_seq_one_letter_code
_entity_poly.pdbx_strand_id
1 'polypeptide(L)'
;MKSQKLILKKNPTLADCQRYMAKMTKARGFEQETIPELFMLFLEECGELAEAVRKTKLKHIKSHWRPEHRPDLEAADVLIYLLEIANKLGIDLEKAFREKEEINKQRVWK
;
A
#
# COMPACT_ATOMS: atom_id res chain seq x y z
N MET A 1 6.76 -28.74 4.05
CA MET A 1 5.62 -27.82 4.34
C MET A 1 4.91 -27.51 3.03
N LYS A 2 3.60 -27.77 2.92
CA LYS A 2 2.84 -27.40 1.72
C LYS A 2 2.83 -25.89 1.63
N SER A 3 3.50 -25.33 0.61
CA SER A 3 3.43 -23.91 0.30
C SER A 3 1.95 -23.55 0.14
N GLN A 4 1.37 -22.84 1.11
CA GLN A 4 0.02 -22.32 0.98
C GLN A 4 0.07 -21.39 -0.23
N LYS A 5 -0.59 -21.79 -1.31
CA LYS A 5 -0.61 -21.03 -2.56
C LYS A 5 -1.24 -19.68 -2.25
N LEU A 6 -0.43 -18.62 -2.23
CA LEU A 6 -0.87 -17.23 -2.06
C LEU A 6 -1.71 -16.88 -3.29
N ILE A 7 -3.03 -16.88 -3.14
CA ILE A 7 -3.97 -16.58 -4.21
C ILE A 7 -4.85 -15.42 -3.77
N LEU A 8 -4.79 -14.32 -4.52
CA LEU A 8 -5.77 -13.24 -4.47
C LEU A 8 -6.90 -13.58 -5.44
N LYS A 9 -8.15 -13.44 -5.01
CA LYS A 9 -9.32 -13.75 -5.86
C LYS A 9 -9.48 -12.71 -6.96
N LYS A 10 -10.19 -13.06 -8.05
CA LYS A 10 -10.35 -12.22 -9.25
C LYS A 10 -10.89 -10.80 -8.95
N ASN A 11 -11.80 -10.67 -7.98
CA ASN A 11 -12.39 -9.39 -7.56
C ASN A 11 -12.20 -9.23 -6.04
N PRO A 12 -11.01 -8.81 -5.59
CA PRO A 12 -10.73 -8.66 -4.17
C PRO A 12 -11.42 -7.41 -3.60
N THR A 13 -11.97 -7.52 -2.40
CA THR A 13 -12.27 -6.35 -1.56
C THR A 13 -11.00 -5.91 -0.82
N LEU A 14 -11.02 -4.75 -0.16
CA LEU A 14 -9.86 -4.30 0.62
C LEU A 14 -9.57 -5.26 1.78
N ALA A 15 -10.63 -5.81 2.38
CA ALA A 15 -10.48 -6.87 3.38
C ALA A 15 -9.84 -8.16 2.81
N ASP A 16 -10.07 -8.51 1.54
CA ASP A 16 -9.34 -9.62 0.91
C ASP A 16 -7.85 -9.30 0.72
N CYS A 17 -7.53 -8.07 0.34
CA CYS A 17 -6.15 -7.61 0.24
C CYS A 17 -5.46 -7.66 1.61
N GLN A 18 -6.09 -7.15 2.68
CA GLN A 18 -5.56 -7.26 4.05
C GLN A 18 -5.28 -8.71 4.45
N ARG A 19 -6.23 -9.63 4.20
CA ARG A 19 -6.04 -11.07 4.48
C ARG A 19 -4.93 -11.71 3.63
N TYR A 20 -4.83 -11.32 2.36
CA TYR A 20 -3.77 -11.78 1.47
C TYR A 20 -2.40 -11.33 1.99
N MET A 21 -2.28 -10.06 2.39
CA MET A 21 -1.05 -9.51 2.97
C MET A 21 -0.66 -10.22 4.25
N ALA A 22 -1.58 -10.43 5.19
CA ALA A 22 -1.30 -11.17 6.42
C ALA A 22 -0.74 -12.59 6.15
N LYS A 23 -1.31 -13.30 5.16
CA LYS A 23 -0.79 -14.61 4.74
C LYS A 23 0.60 -14.50 4.09
N MET A 24 0.83 -13.46 3.31
CA MET A 24 2.09 -13.21 2.62
C MET A 24 3.22 -12.87 3.61
N THR A 25 3.00 -11.94 4.55
CA THR A 25 3.92 -11.59 5.64
C THR A 25 4.34 -12.84 6.42
N LYS A 26 3.37 -13.68 6.78
CA LYS A 26 3.62 -14.98 7.43
C LYS A 26 4.43 -15.94 6.57
N ALA A 27 4.06 -16.09 5.30
CA ALA A 27 4.74 -17.00 4.39
C ALA A 27 6.20 -16.58 4.10
N ARG A 28 6.48 -15.27 4.15
CA ARG A 28 7.81 -14.70 3.95
C ARG A 28 8.63 -14.57 5.24
N GLY A 29 8.00 -14.80 6.40
CA GLY A 29 8.68 -14.71 7.70
C GLY A 29 8.99 -13.28 8.10
N PHE A 30 8.07 -12.35 7.84
CA PHE A 30 8.16 -10.93 8.25
C PHE A 30 7.26 -10.60 9.46
N GLU A 31 6.66 -11.61 10.12
CA GLU A 31 5.74 -11.39 11.25
C GLU A 31 6.39 -10.67 12.45
N GLN A 32 7.72 -10.76 12.58
CA GLN A 32 8.51 -10.15 13.65
C GLN A 32 8.73 -8.64 13.50
N GLU A 33 8.47 -8.05 12.32
CA GLU A 33 8.68 -6.63 12.08
C GLU A 33 7.83 -5.78 13.04
N THR A 34 8.48 -4.82 13.69
CA THR A 34 7.85 -3.92 14.65
C THR A 34 7.09 -2.81 13.93
N ILE A 35 6.16 -2.15 14.64
CA ILE A 35 5.42 -1.00 14.08
C ILE A 35 6.38 0.11 13.60
N PRO A 36 7.41 0.53 14.36
CA PRO A 36 8.38 1.51 13.87
C PRO A 36 9.11 1.09 12.60
N GLU A 37 9.53 -0.18 12.48
CA GLU A 37 10.18 -0.71 11.27
C GLU A 37 9.26 -0.66 10.05
N LEU A 38 8.00 -1.11 10.22
CA LEU A 38 7.00 -1.01 9.16
C LEU A 38 6.74 0.44 8.73
N PHE A 39 6.73 1.39 9.67
CA PHE A 39 6.59 2.81 9.33
C PHE A 39 7.81 3.38 8.60
N MET A 40 9.02 2.91 8.90
CA MET A 40 10.22 3.30 8.15
C MET A 40 10.11 2.85 6.69
N LEU A 41 9.76 1.58 6.45
CA LEU A 41 9.56 1.03 5.11
C LEU A 41 8.41 1.74 4.37
N PHE A 42 7.29 1.99 5.06
CA PHE A 42 6.18 2.78 4.48
C PHE A 42 6.62 4.17 4.01
N LEU A 43 7.48 4.85 4.76
CA LEU A 43 8.00 6.17 4.38
C LEU A 43 9.02 6.09 3.23
N GLU A 44 9.81 5.03 3.17
CA GLU A 44 10.71 4.74 2.05
C GLU A 44 9.92 4.63 0.75
N GLU A 45 8.87 3.80 0.70
CA GLU A 45 8.01 3.65 -0.48
C GLU A 45 7.28 4.95 -0.86
N CYS A 46 6.88 5.76 0.13
CA CYS A 46 6.33 7.09 -0.14
C CYS A 46 7.35 8.01 -0.83
N GLY A 47 8.63 7.89 -0.46
CA GLY A 47 9.74 8.60 -1.08
C GLY A 47 9.98 8.16 -2.52
N GLU A 48 9.99 6.84 -2.76
CA GLU A 48 10.14 6.27 -4.11
C GLU A 48 8.98 6.69 -5.02
N LEU A 49 7.74 6.63 -4.52
CA LEU A 49 6.57 7.14 -5.23
C LEU A 49 6.70 8.62 -5.57
N ALA A 50 7.12 9.46 -4.61
CA ALA A 50 7.33 10.89 -4.84
C ALA A 50 8.39 11.14 -5.92
N GLU A 51 9.49 10.38 -5.91
CA GLU A 51 10.53 10.45 -6.93
C GLU A 51 10.02 10.02 -8.31
N ALA A 52 9.31 8.89 -8.39
CA ALA A 52 8.73 8.36 -9.63
C ALA A 52 7.73 9.34 -10.24
N VAL A 53 6.86 9.95 -9.42
CA VAL A 53 5.90 10.98 -9.86
C VAL A 53 6.64 12.24 -10.33
N ARG A 54 7.63 12.73 -9.58
CA ARG A 54 8.42 13.92 -9.95
C ARG A 54 9.09 13.72 -11.31
N LYS A 55 9.74 12.58 -11.52
CA LYS A 55 10.41 12.26 -12.78
C LYS A 55 9.43 12.07 -13.93
N THR A 56 8.24 11.52 -13.67
CA THR A 56 7.17 11.42 -14.68
C THR A 56 6.66 12.79 -15.11
N LYS A 57 6.44 13.73 -14.17
CA LYS A 57 6.04 15.11 -14.48
C LYS A 57 7.13 15.89 -15.23
N LEU A 58 8.40 15.71 -14.88
CA LEU A 58 9.54 16.35 -15.57
C LEU A 58 9.76 15.82 -17.00
N LYS A 59 9.33 14.57 -17.30
CA LYS A 59 9.40 13.99 -18.66
C LYS A 59 8.41 14.62 -19.65
N HIS A 60 7.42 15.39 -19.20
CA HIS A 60 6.63 16.24 -20.11
C HIS A 60 7.44 17.39 -20.72
N ILE A 61 8.66 17.65 -20.22
CA ILE A 61 9.56 18.72 -20.70
C ILE A 61 10.69 18.19 -21.60
N LYS A 62 11.07 16.89 -21.53
CA LYS A 62 12.08 16.27 -22.41
C LYS A 62 11.72 14.81 -22.74
N SER A 63 11.70 14.49 -24.04
CA SER A 63 11.15 13.30 -24.72
C SER A 63 11.86 11.95 -24.46
N HIS A 64 12.28 11.65 -23.23
CA HIS A 64 12.91 10.38 -22.91
C HIS A 64 12.16 9.63 -21.82
N TRP A 65 11.13 8.89 -22.23
CA TRP A 65 10.44 7.92 -21.39
C TRP A 65 11.39 6.77 -21.10
N ARG A 66 12.08 6.83 -19.95
CA ARG A 66 12.82 5.68 -19.43
C ARG A 66 11.86 4.73 -18.69
N PRO A 67 11.78 3.43 -19.05
CA PRO A 67 10.89 2.43 -18.44
C PRO A 67 11.05 2.21 -16.94
N GLU A 68 12.16 2.67 -16.37
CA GLU A 68 12.57 2.50 -14.98
C GLU A 68 11.81 3.36 -13.94
N HIS A 69 10.73 4.07 -14.31
CA HIS A 69 9.96 4.87 -13.35
C HIS A 69 8.49 4.49 -13.43
N ARG A 70 8.04 3.64 -12.51
CA ARG A 70 6.70 3.02 -12.50
C ARG A 70 5.90 3.52 -11.28
N PRO A 71 5.35 4.75 -11.32
CA PRO A 71 4.61 5.31 -10.18
C PRO A 71 3.38 4.47 -9.81
N ASP A 72 2.88 3.65 -10.73
CA ASP A 72 1.81 2.68 -10.46
C ASP A 72 2.26 1.53 -9.55
N LEU A 73 3.53 1.09 -9.66
CA LEU A 73 4.10 0.06 -8.79
C LEU A 73 4.46 0.64 -7.42
N GLU A 74 5.12 1.80 -7.37
CA GLU A 74 5.45 2.44 -6.07
C GLU A 74 4.18 2.77 -5.27
N ALA A 75 3.08 3.15 -5.94
CA ALA A 75 1.80 3.36 -5.28
C ALA A 75 1.22 2.04 -4.71
N ALA A 76 1.48 0.91 -5.37
CA ALA A 76 1.11 -0.40 -4.85
C ALA A 76 1.96 -0.79 -3.64
N ASP A 77 3.25 -0.45 -3.62
CA ASP A 77 4.14 -0.71 -2.48
C ASP A 77 3.75 0.13 -1.25
N VAL A 78 3.40 1.41 -1.45
CA VAL A 78 2.77 2.25 -0.40
C VAL A 78 1.49 1.62 0.14
N LEU A 79 0.63 1.10 -0.73
CA LEU A 79 -0.60 0.41 -0.32
C LEU A 79 -0.27 -0.86 0.48
N ILE A 80 0.72 -1.64 0.04
CA ILE A 80 1.16 -2.89 0.68
C ILE A 80 1.56 -2.64 2.15
N TYR A 81 2.43 -1.67 2.41
CA TYR A 81 2.84 -1.38 3.78
C TYR A 81 1.72 -0.76 4.61
N LEU A 82 0.83 0.04 4.01
CA LEU A 82 -0.35 0.53 4.72
C LEU A 82 -1.26 -0.62 5.17
N LEU A 83 -1.48 -1.63 4.32
CA LEU A 83 -2.24 -2.83 4.68
C LEU A 83 -1.56 -3.63 5.77
N GLU A 84 -0.23 -3.73 5.75
CA GLU A 84 0.55 -4.43 6.75
C GLU A 84 0.52 -3.73 8.11
N ILE A 85 0.69 -2.41 8.14
CA ILE A 85 0.53 -1.58 9.33
C ILE A 85 -0.89 -1.73 9.90
N ALA A 86 -1.92 -1.66 9.05
CA ALA A 86 -3.30 -1.85 9.46
C ALA A 86 -3.52 -3.24 10.08
N ASN A 87 -2.98 -4.30 9.46
CA ASN A 87 -3.03 -5.65 10.00
C ASN A 87 -2.33 -5.76 11.36
N LYS A 88 -1.12 -5.19 11.49
CA LYS A 88 -0.33 -5.23 12.73
C LYS A 88 -1.03 -4.48 13.88
N LEU A 89 -1.77 -3.42 13.57
CA LEU A 89 -2.56 -2.64 14.53
C LEU A 89 -3.98 -3.21 14.78
N GLY A 90 -4.38 -4.28 14.08
CA GLY A 90 -5.72 -4.85 14.19
C GLY A 90 -6.83 -3.95 13.61
N ILE A 91 -6.49 -3.11 12.63
CA ILE A 91 -7.41 -2.16 12.00
C ILE A 91 -8.09 -2.83 10.80
N ASP A 92 -9.42 -2.82 10.78
CA ASP A 92 -10.22 -3.05 9.57
C ASP A 92 -10.20 -1.78 8.72
N LEU A 93 -9.33 -1.76 7.70
CA LEU A 93 -9.09 -0.56 6.91
C LEU A 93 -10.29 -0.21 6.02
N GLU A 94 -11.05 -1.22 5.56
CA GLU A 94 -12.25 -0.98 4.75
C GLU A 94 -13.34 -0.32 5.58
N LYS A 95 -13.58 -0.82 6.79
CA LYS A 95 -14.51 -0.21 7.74
C LYS A 95 -14.07 1.20 8.12
N ALA A 96 -12.80 1.39 8.50
CA ALA A 96 -12.26 2.69 8.89
C ALA A 96 -12.36 3.73 7.76
N PHE A 97 -12.09 3.32 6.51
CA PHE A 97 -12.26 4.19 5.35
C PHE A 97 -13.71 4.63 5.15
N ARG A 98 -14.67 3.70 5.22
CA ARG A 98 -16.10 4.01 5.08
C ARG A 98 -16.59 4.96 6.17
N GLU A 99 -16.23 4.70 7.43
CA GLU A 99 -16.58 5.57 8.56
C GLU A 99 -15.98 6.98 8.37
N LYS A 100 -14.74 7.06 7.89
CA LYS A 100 -14.08 8.34 7.61
C LYS A 100 -14.79 9.14 6.52
N GLU A 101 -15.30 8.47 5.48
CA GLU A 101 -16.04 9.13 4.41
C GLU A 101 -17.38 9.68 4.89
N GLU A 102 -18.12 8.98 5.77
CA GLU A 102 -19.33 9.54 6.37
C GLU A 102 -19.04 10.80 7.21
N ILE A 103 -17.91 10.84 7.91
CA ILE A 103 -17.45 12.03 8.62
C ILE A 103 -17.09 13.14 7.61
N ASN A 104 -16.41 12.81 6.51
CA ASN A 104 -15.99 13.80 5.51
C ASN A 104 -17.17 14.47 4.79
N LYS A 105 -18.28 13.74 4.56
CA LYS A 105 -19.51 14.30 3.96
C LYS A 105 -20.14 15.42 4.80
N GLN A 106 -19.90 15.43 6.10
CA GLN A 106 -20.41 16.46 7.01
C GLN A 106 -19.51 17.70 7.06
N ARG A 107 -18.34 17.67 6.40
CA ARG A 107 -17.39 18.78 6.40
C ARG A 107 -17.73 19.79 5.32
N VAL A 108 -17.68 21.07 5.68
CA VAL A 108 -17.65 22.17 4.73
C VAL A 108 -16.18 22.52 4.49
N TRP A 109 -15.69 22.24 3.29
CA TRP A 109 -14.35 22.60 2.86
C TRP A 109 -14.35 24.07 2.42
N LYS A 110 -13.47 24.89 3.00
CA LYS A 110 -13.25 26.28 2.62
C LYS A 110 -11.89 26.43 1.96
#